data_AF-W7RWF6-F1
#
_entry.id   AF-W7RWF6-F1
#
_cell.length_a   1.000
_cell.length_b   1.000
_cell.length_c   1.000
_cell.angle_alpha   90.00
_cell.angle_beta   90.00
_cell.angle_gamma   90.00
#
_symmetry.space_group_name_H-M   'P 1'
#
loop_
_entity.id
_entity.type
_entity.pdbx_description
1 polymer ?
#
loop_
_entity_poly.entity_id
_entity_poly.type
_entity_poly.pdbx_seq_one_letter_code
_entity_poly.pdbx_strand_id
1 'polypeptide(L)'
;MKNKKKLALLSLVAVPSLLYSSPAPASAANVSGQPSMAYIYSTSYYNSNVSNVVQLINNINYTTSTFQANLEAALKAYNALTELEKQYVTNYSTLSAHQQTRISYRKLAAQIEEKLYSVESTAVNYYQNVMETRDWYNTLNAAQKTFVSAAAQKILTSYIAPNTSVDKVVNKIQLINSSRPTFHKDVADARAELYALRRFSYVSLPTGVEQLLLDAEQLVLKDKAAAKAVESAITALSPKTSTPQDVQEVKTAFEALTPVQQQLVPNVWTLVDFVQGKYTLPSKGNVPKIPVLSDTVAIPGKTTAMTKSKNIYKTKINVSDSEIDTERFILTTKDKITIIIPPLYTLVNEDEGVIDIQVTKRGDRITLQATLNKKQVTFDANMEIIIEGLSANSSINHLNDFGKQVPANYIVSGNRHIIQTMAPGTFQIIRN
;
A
#
# COMPACT_ATOMS: atom_id res chain seq x y z
N MET A 1 40.97 -5.79 -9.25
CA MET A 1 41.62 -4.60 -9.85
C MET A 1 41.02 -4.34 -11.23
N LYS A 2 40.67 -3.08 -11.49
CA LYS A 2 40.33 -2.46 -12.80
C LYS A 2 39.11 -3.01 -13.54
N ASN A 3 37.96 -2.38 -13.35
CA ASN A 3 37.14 -1.95 -14.49
C ASN A 3 36.57 -0.56 -14.20
N LYS A 4 37.34 0.43 -14.66
CA LYS A 4 36.99 1.85 -14.63
C LYS A 4 35.79 2.07 -15.55
N LYS A 5 34.82 2.83 -15.04
CA LYS A 5 33.77 3.55 -15.76
C LYS A 5 34.23 3.95 -17.17
N LYS A 6 33.65 3.34 -18.21
CA LYS A 6 33.62 3.94 -19.56
C LYS A 6 32.35 4.76 -19.66
N LEU A 7 32.43 5.99 -19.15
CA LEU A 7 31.50 7.06 -19.46
C LEU A 7 32.24 7.97 -20.46
N ALA A 8 31.90 7.91 -21.74
CA ALA A 8 32.38 8.88 -22.72
C ALA A 8 31.51 8.91 -23.99
N LEU A 9 30.81 10.05 -24.11
CA LEU A 9 30.65 10.87 -25.33
C LEU A 9 29.75 10.35 -26.46
N LEU A 10 28.44 10.57 -26.31
CA LEU A 10 27.57 10.89 -27.44
C LEU A 10 27.66 12.40 -27.71
N SER A 11 28.51 12.79 -28.65
CA SER A 11 28.50 14.12 -29.23
C SER A 11 27.17 14.33 -29.96
N LEU A 12 26.31 15.21 -29.43
CA LEU A 12 25.20 15.79 -30.18
C LEU A 12 25.79 16.55 -31.37
N VAL A 13 25.60 16.02 -32.58
CA VAL A 13 25.67 16.85 -33.79
C VAL A 13 24.29 17.49 -33.92
N ALA A 14 24.24 18.79 -33.66
CA ALA A 14 23.07 19.62 -33.90
C ALA A 14 22.75 19.60 -35.40
N VAL A 15 21.53 19.21 -35.75
CA VAL A 15 20.98 19.41 -37.10
C VAL A 15 20.07 20.65 -37.02
N PRO A 16 20.26 21.68 -37.86
CA PRO A 16 19.37 22.85 -37.85
C PRO A 16 17.98 22.44 -38.33
N SER A 17 16.96 22.76 -37.55
CA SER A 17 15.56 22.60 -37.92
C SER A 17 15.17 23.71 -38.90
N LEU A 18 14.87 23.36 -40.15
CA LEU A 18 14.18 24.27 -41.07
C LEU A 18 12.67 24.13 -40.85
N LEU A 19 12.08 25.17 -40.25
CA LEU A 19 10.64 25.35 -40.12
C LEU A 19 10.05 25.72 -41.49
N TYR A 20 9.09 24.92 -41.97
CA TYR A 20 8.25 25.28 -43.12
C TYR A 20 6.95 25.93 -42.61
N SER A 21 6.78 27.23 -42.88
CA SER A 21 5.49 27.91 -42.78
C SER A 21 4.74 27.81 -44.11
N SER A 22 3.49 27.34 -44.05
CA SER A 22 2.52 27.30 -45.15
C SER A 22 2.08 28.71 -45.59
N PRO A 23 1.83 28.99 -46.88
CA PRO A 23 1.25 30.26 -47.32
C PRO A 23 -0.28 30.19 -47.47
N ALA A 24 -0.96 31.26 -47.04
CA ALA A 24 -2.33 31.60 -47.42
C ALA A 24 -2.31 32.56 -48.63
N PRO A 25 -3.38 32.64 -49.46
CA PRO A 25 -3.36 33.40 -50.71
C PRO A 25 -4.02 34.78 -50.58
N ALA A 26 -3.46 35.81 -51.23
CA ALA A 26 -4.22 36.99 -51.66
C ALA A 26 -3.48 37.82 -52.74
N SER A 27 -4.10 37.83 -53.93
CA SER A 27 -4.23 38.84 -55.01
C SER A 27 -3.27 40.04 -55.19
N ALA A 28 -2.73 40.12 -56.42
CA ALA A 28 -2.63 41.25 -57.38
C ALA A 28 -2.05 42.63 -57.00
N ALA A 29 -0.95 43.04 -57.68
CA ALA A 29 -0.97 44.03 -58.80
C ALA A 29 0.45 44.45 -59.32
N ASN A 30 0.53 44.55 -60.66
CA ASN A 30 1.38 45.39 -61.53
C ASN A 30 2.90 45.15 -61.78
N VAL A 31 3.13 44.47 -62.93
CA VAL A 31 4.03 44.73 -64.07
C VAL A 31 4.90 46.02 -64.06
N SER A 32 6.23 45.87 -64.18
CA SER A 32 7.00 46.22 -65.41
C SER A 32 8.52 46.02 -65.22
N GLY A 33 9.18 45.41 -66.22
CA GLY A 33 10.64 45.40 -66.37
C GLY A 33 11.32 44.02 -66.41
N GLN A 34 11.12 43.24 -67.48
CA GLN A 34 12.14 42.29 -67.96
C GLN A 34 13.20 43.11 -68.74
N PRO A 35 14.50 42.72 -68.74
CA PRO A 35 14.96 41.49 -69.40
C PRO A 35 16.06 40.79 -68.55
N SER A 36 16.39 39.51 -68.64
CA SER A 36 16.25 38.53 -69.69
C SER A 36 16.10 37.17 -69.03
N MET A 37 15.14 36.40 -69.50
CA MET A 37 15.05 34.97 -69.28
C MET A 37 16.33 34.25 -69.71
N ALA A 38 17.15 33.84 -68.74
CA ALA A 38 17.89 32.60 -68.89
C ALA A 38 16.96 31.46 -68.48
N TYR A 39 15.99 31.16 -69.34
CA TYR A 39 15.44 29.81 -69.40
C TYR A 39 16.59 28.88 -69.79
N ILE A 40 17.27 28.30 -68.82
CA ILE A 40 17.71 26.92 -69.00
C ILE A 40 16.50 26.06 -68.66
N TYR A 41 15.66 25.90 -69.67
CA TYR A 41 14.89 24.68 -69.84
C TYR A 41 15.90 23.52 -69.94
N SER A 42 15.97 22.69 -68.91
CA SER A 42 16.37 21.30 -69.07
C SER A 42 15.61 20.42 -68.07
N THR A 43 14.35 20.16 -68.40
CA THR A 43 13.54 19.03 -67.93
C THR A 43 14.08 17.69 -68.45
N SER A 44 15.41 17.51 -68.56
CA SER A 44 16.00 16.39 -69.32
C SER A 44 17.42 16.03 -68.88
N TYR A 45 17.68 15.95 -67.59
CA TYR A 45 18.77 15.09 -67.09
C TYR A 45 18.47 14.75 -65.64
N TYR A 46 17.96 13.54 -65.39
CA TYR A 46 18.17 12.94 -64.09
C TYR A 46 19.68 12.99 -63.86
N ASN A 47 20.15 13.82 -62.94
CA ASN A 47 21.52 13.73 -62.50
C ASN A 47 21.73 12.27 -62.09
N SER A 48 22.56 11.55 -62.84
CA SER A 48 22.71 10.10 -62.70
C SER A 48 23.16 9.72 -61.29
N ASN A 49 23.90 10.61 -60.61
CA ASN A 49 24.29 10.44 -59.22
C ASN A 49 23.08 10.54 -58.27
N VAL A 50 22.20 11.52 -58.45
CA VAL A 50 20.96 11.68 -57.66
C VAL A 50 20.03 10.49 -57.88
N SER A 51 19.83 10.06 -59.13
CA SER A 51 19.00 8.90 -59.47
C SER A 51 19.53 7.62 -58.82
N ASN A 52 20.85 7.40 -58.89
CA ASN A 52 21.50 6.25 -58.25
C ASN A 52 21.29 6.26 -56.72
N VAL A 53 21.44 7.41 -56.05
CA VAL A 53 21.19 7.53 -54.61
C VAL A 53 19.74 7.20 -54.26
N VAL A 54 18.77 7.72 -55.02
CA VAL A 54 17.34 7.42 -54.82
C VAL A 54 17.09 5.92 -54.94
N GLN A 55 17.66 5.25 -55.94
CA GLN A 55 17.55 3.80 -56.11
C GLN A 55 18.19 3.02 -54.96
N LEU A 56 19.41 3.39 -54.54
CA LEU A 56 20.09 2.73 -53.41
C LEU A 56 19.27 2.83 -52.12
N ILE A 57 18.67 3.99 -51.84
CA ILE A 57 17.79 4.18 -50.68
C ILE A 57 16.55 3.29 -50.78
N ASN A 58 15.90 3.22 -51.95
CA ASN A 58 14.72 2.38 -52.15
C ASN A 58 15.01 0.87 -52.01
N ASN A 59 16.25 0.46 -52.27
CA ASN A 59 16.70 -0.93 -52.16
C ASN A 59 17.09 -1.33 -50.73
N ILE A 60 17.00 -0.42 -49.74
CA ILE A 60 17.27 -0.74 -48.35
C ILE A 60 16.09 -1.53 -47.78
N ASN A 61 16.33 -2.81 -47.47
CA ASN A 61 15.39 -3.62 -46.71
C ASN A 61 15.92 -3.82 -45.29
N TYR A 62 15.19 -3.32 -44.30
CA TYR A 62 15.58 -3.36 -42.89
C TYR A 62 15.32 -4.70 -42.19
N THR A 63 14.85 -5.71 -42.92
CA THR A 63 14.57 -7.05 -42.37
C THR A 63 15.56 -8.12 -42.85
N THR A 64 16.34 -7.83 -43.90
CA THR A 64 17.28 -8.77 -44.51
C THR A 64 18.71 -8.57 -44.00
N SER A 65 19.54 -9.62 -44.08
CA SER A 65 20.96 -9.57 -43.68
C SER A 65 21.79 -8.54 -44.46
N THR A 66 21.33 -8.13 -45.64
CA THR A 66 21.97 -7.10 -46.48
C THR A 66 21.71 -5.66 -46.02
N PHE A 67 20.84 -5.43 -45.03
CA PHE A 67 20.44 -4.11 -44.55
C PHE A 67 21.63 -3.17 -44.30
N GLN A 68 22.63 -3.63 -43.55
CA GLN A 68 23.78 -2.79 -43.16
C GLN A 68 24.61 -2.39 -44.37
N ALA A 69 24.89 -3.33 -45.28
CA ALA A 69 25.65 -3.07 -46.50
C ALA A 69 24.92 -2.11 -47.43
N ASN A 70 23.61 -2.30 -47.63
CA ASN A 70 22.80 -1.43 -48.49
C ASN A 70 22.68 -0.02 -47.89
N LEU A 71 22.48 0.10 -46.57
CA LEU A 71 22.44 1.39 -45.88
C LEU A 71 23.79 2.11 -45.99
N GLU A 72 24.91 1.42 -45.81
CA GLU A 72 26.24 2.01 -45.91
C GLU A 72 26.57 2.47 -47.35
N ALA A 73 26.17 1.68 -48.35
CA ALA A 73 26.28 2.07 -49.75
C ALA A 73 25.45 3.33 -50.07
N ALA A 74 24.20 3.40 -49.60
CA ALA A 74 23.34 4.56 -49.80
C ALA A 74 23.88 5.82 -49.10
N LEU A 75 24.37 5.69 -47.85
CA LEU A 75 24.98 6.80 -47.12
C LEU A 75 26.23 7.31 -47.81
N LYS A 76 27.10 6.41 -48.28
CA LYS A 76 28.31 6.76 -49.01
C LYS A 76 27.98 7.51 -50.31
N ALA A 77 27.00 7.01 -51.07
CA ALA A 77 26.57 7.65 -52.31
C ALA A 77 25.93 9.02 -52.06
N TYR A 78 25.08 9.16 -51.04
CA TYR A 78 24.47 10.45 -50.66
C TYR A 78 25.52 11.47 -50.21
N ASN A 79 26.51 11.05 -49.42
CA ASN A 79 27.57 11.93 -48.93
C ASN A 79 28.54 12.37 -50.04
N ALA A 80 28.61 11.64 -51.16
CA ALA A 80 29.40 12.01 -52.32
C ALA A 80 28.73 13.05 -53.22
N LEU A 81 27.43 13.31 -53.03
CA LEU A 81 26.70 14.36 -53.76
C LEU A 81 27.15 15.76 -53.30
N THR A 82 27.13 16.69 -54.24
CA THR A 82 27.23 18.14 -53.96
C THR A 82 26.00 18.63 -53.18
N GLU A 83 26.11 19.79 -52.55
CA GLU A 83 25.01 20.39 -51.78
C GLU A 83 23.77 20.69 -52.63
N LEU A 84 23.94 21.06 -53.90
CA LEU A 84 22.82 21.24 -54.84
C LEU A 84 22.15 19.89 -55.17
N GLU A 85 22.94 18.85 -55.47
CA GLU A 85 22.43 17.52 -55.78
C GLU A 85 21.66 16.90 -54.62
N LYS A 86 22.10 17.11 -53.37
CA LYS A 86 21.40 16.62 -52.17
C LYS A 86 19.97 17.16 -52.05
N GLN A 87 19.70 18.39 -52.52
CA GLN A 87 18.36 18.99 -52.51
C GLN A 87 17.38 18.25 -53.42
N TYR A 88 17.88 17.52 -54.41
CA TYR A 88 17.06 16.75 -55.35
C TYR A 88 16.84 15.29 -54.92
N VAL A 89 17.40 14.84 -53.80
CA VAL A 89 17.19 13.48 -53.27
C VAL A 89 15.85 13.41 -52.55
N THR A 90 14.81 13.01 -53.27
CA THR A 90 13.42 13.05 -52.81
C THR A 90 13.08 12.10 -51.65
N ASN A 91 13.85 11.02 -51.47
CA ASN A 91 13.65 10.00 -50.44
C ASN A 91 14.67 10.06 -49.29
N TYR A 92 15.30 11.22 -49.07
CA TYR A 92 16.24 11.41 -47.95
C TYR A 92 15.61 11.11 -46.57
N SER A 93 14.31 11.39 -46.39
CA SER A 93 13.59 11.04 -45.16
C SER A 93 13.62 9.53 -44.86
N THR A 94 13.50 8.69 -45.88
CA THR A 94 13.63 7.22 -45.79
C THR A 94 15.04 6.82 -45.37
N LEU A 95 16.08 7.44 -45.93
CA LEU A 95 17.47 7.21 -45.53
C LEU A 95 17.70 7.55 -44.06
N SER A 96 17.18 8.70 -43.61
CA SER A 96 17.23 9.12 -42.20
C SER A 96 16.51 8.13 -41.29
N ALA A 97 15.34 7.61 -41.69
CA ALA A 97 14.63 6.59 -40.93
C ALA A 97 15.46 5.29 -40.79
N HIS A 98 16.13 4.85 -41.87
CA HIS A 98 17.01 3.68 -41.80
C HIS A 98 18.24 3.89 -40.92
N GLN A 99 18.81 5.11 -40.89
CA GLN A 99 19.88 5.43 -39.92
C GLN A 99 19.38 5.27 -38.47
N GLN A 100 18.15 5.72 -38.19
CA GLN A 100 17.55 5.55 -36.86
C GLN A 100 17.29 4.07 -36.54
N THR A 101 16.82 3.27 -37.50
CA THR A 101 16.68 1.81 -37.36
C THR A 101 18.00 1.14 -37.02
N ARG A 102 19.11 1.54 -37.66
CA ARG A 102 20.46 1.04 -37.34
C ARG A 102 20.84 1.32 -35.89
N ILE A 103 20.52 2.49 -35.35
CA ILE A 103 20.77 2.84 -33.94
C ILE A 103 19.95 1.92 -33.03
N SER A 104 18.68 1.71 -33.32
CA SER A 104 17.82 0.80 -32.56
C SER A 104 18.34 -0.64 -32.57
N TYR A 105 18.80 -1.14 -33.71
CA TYR A 105 19.36 -2.51 -33.81
C TYR A 105 20.68 -2.65 -33.06
N ARG A 106 21.54 -1.62 -33.05
CA ARG A 106 22.74 -1.59 -32.21
C ARG A 106 22.42 -1.64 -30.72
N LYS A 107 21.41 -0.90 -30.28
CA LYS A 107 20.95 -0.94 -28.87
C LYS A 107 20.41 -2.32 -28.50
N LEU A 108 19.61 -2.91 -29.37
CA LEU A 108 19.07 -4.26 -29.17
C LEU A 108 20.19 -5.31 -29.06
N ALA A 109 21.17 -5.26 -29.95
CA ALA A 109 22.34 -6.14 -29.89
C ALA A 109 23.14 -5.95 -28.60
N ALA A 110 23.35 -4.71 -28.15
CA ALA A 110 24.02 -4.44 -26.89
C ALA A 110 23.28 -5.03 -25.68
N GLN A 111 21.95 -4.98 -25.66
CA GLN A 111 21.14 -5.60 -24.60
C GLN A 111 21.23 -7.13 -24.61
N ILE A 112 21.26 -7.75 -25.79
CA ILE A 112 21.48 -9.20 -25.94
C ILE A 112 22.84 -9.58 -25.37
N GLU A 113 23.89 -8.83 -25.70
CA GLU A 113 25.24 -9.09 -25.21
C GLU A 113 25.37 -8.85 -23.71
N GLU A 114 24.79 -7.77 -23.20
CA GLU A 114 24.72 -7.50 -21.77
C GLU A 114 24.01 -8.62 -21.01
N LYS A 115 22.85 -9.07 -21.49
CA LYS A 115 22.16 -10.21 -20.90
C LYS A 115 23.03 -11.46 -20.96
N LEU A 116 23.61 -11.78 -22.12
CA LEU A 116 24.42 -12.99 -22.31
C LEU A 116 25.62 -13.04 -21.36
N TYR A 117 26.30 -11.90 -21.17
CA TYR A 117 27.51 -11.78 -20.36
C TYR A 117 27.27 -11.32 -18.91
N SER A 118 26.01 -11.12 -18.50
CA SER A 118 25.65 -10.77 -17.12
C SER A 118 25.91 -11.89 -16.11
N VAL A 119 26.06 -13.12 -16.58
CA VAL A 119 26.26 -14.32 -15.77
C VAL A 119 27.57 -14.98 -16.15
N GLU A 120 28.43 -15.24 -15.17
CA GLU A 120 29.67 -15.99 -15.39
C GLU A 120 29.39 -17.42 -15.86
N SER A 121 30.22 -17.95 -16.76
CA SER A 121 30.05 -19.31 -17.31
C SER A 121 30.00 -20.44 -16.28
N THR A 122 30.54 -20.20 -15.08
CA THR A 122 30.59 -21.14 -13.95
C THR A 122 29.35 -21.07 -13.06
N ALA A 123 28.51 -20.04 -13.21
CA ALA A 123 27.34 -19.86 -12.37
C ALA A 123 26.24 -20.89 -12.70
N VAL A 124 25.50 -21.32 -11.68
CA VAL A 124 24.43 -22.34 -11.82
C VAL A 124 23.35 -21.91 -12.81
N ASN A 125 23.07 -20.60 -12.90
CA ASN A 125 22.08 -20.03 -13.81
C ASN A 125 22.63 -19.65 -15.20
N TYR A 126 23.92 -19.88 -15.49
CA TYR A 126 24.53 -19.53 -16.78
C TYR A 126 23.79 -20.17 -17.95
N TYR A 127 23.53 -21.48 -17.84
CA TYR A 127 22.84 -22.23 -18.88
C TYR A 127 21.46 -21.63 -19.19
N GLN A 128 20.66 -21.38 -18.14
CA GLN A 128 19.34 -20.76 -18.27
C GLN A 128 19.43 -19.39 -18.93
N ASN A 129 20.40 -18.57 -18.51
CA ASN A 129 20.61 -17.24 -19.09
C ASN A 129 20.94 -17.30 -20.59
N VAL A 130 21.83 -18.21 -21.01
CA VAL A 130 22.17 -18.40 -22.43
C VAL A 130 20.95 -18.87 -23.22
N MET A 131 20.15 -19.80 -22.69
CA MET A 131 18.97 -20.32 -23.39
C MET A 131 17.88 -19.26 -23.56
N GLU A 132 17.55 -18.49 -22.54
CA GLU A 132 16.61 -17.37 -22.68
C GLU A 132 17.10 -16.32 -23.67
N THR A 133 18.41 -16.05 -23.67
CA THR A 133 19.01 -15.12 -24.61
C THR A 133 19.00 -15.68 -26.03
N ARG A 134 19.16 -17.00 -26.19
CA ARG A 134 19.02 -17.73 -27.46
C ARG A 134 17.59 -17.67 -27.97
N ASP A 135 16.60 -17.88 -27.12
CA ASP A 135 15.19 -17.77 -27.49
C ASP A 135 14.89 -16.35 -27.99
N TRP A 136 15.33 -15.33 -27.24
CA TRP A 136 15.22 -13.94 -27.68
C TRP A 136 15.94 -13.68 -29.01
N TYR A 137 17.19 -14.13 -29.15
CA TYR A 137 17.96 -14.03 -30.39
C TYR A 137 17.26 -14.70 -31.57
N ASN A 138 16.62 -15.85 -31.35
CA ASN A 138 15.91 -16.58 -32.39
C ASN A 138 14.69 -15.83 -32.92
N THR A 139 14.04 -15.00 -32.09
CA THR A 139 12.92 -14.13 -32.53
C THR A 139 13.35 -12.98 -33.44
N LEU A 140 14.64 -12.65 -33.50
CA LEU A 140 15.14 -11.56 -34.32
C LEU A 140 15.06 -11.85 -35.82
N ASN A 141 14.81 -10.81 -36.61
CA ASN A 141 14.92 -10.86 -38.05
C ASN A 141 16.39 -10.93 -38.52
N ALA A 142 16.61 -11.23 -39.80
CA ALA A 142 17.95 -11.44 -40.34
C ALA A 142 18.82 -10.17 -40.25
N ALA A 143 18.24 -8.98 -40.45
CA ALA A 143 18.96 -7.71 -40.29
C ALA A 143 19.41 -7.47 -38.84
N GLN A 144 18.56 -7.74 -37.85
CA GLN A 144 18.88 -7.54 -36.43
C GLN A 144 20.02 -8.47 -35.99
N LYS A 145 20.00 -9.73 -36.44
CA LYS A 145 21.03 -10.72 -36.10
C LYS A 145 22.44 -10.30 -36.55
N THR A 146 22.58 -9.54 -37.63
CA THR A 146 23.91 -9.07 -38.09
C THR A 146 24.57 -8.06 -37.16
N PHE A 147 23.82 -7.40 -36.27
CA PHE A 147 24.37 -6.46 -35.28
C PHE A 147 24.92 -7.15 -34.03
N VAL A 148 24.55 -8.41 -33.78
CA VAL A 148 25.06 -9.19 -32.64
C VAL A 148 26.47 -9.68 -32.96
N SER A 149 27.43 -9.53 -32.03
CA SER A 149 28.81 -9.94 -32.26
C SER A 149 28.95 -11.43 -32.61
N ALA A 150 29.95 -11.76 -33.42
CA ALA A 150 30.23 -13.15 -33.81
C ALA A 150 30.48 -14.07 -32.60
N ALA A 151 31.09 -13.55 -31.53
CA ALA A 151 31.30 -14.29 -30.29
C ALA A 151 29.97 -14.64 -29.60
N ALA A 152 29.06 -13.67 -29.47
CA ALA A 152 27.73 -13.91 -28.91
C ALA A 152 26.94 -14.88 -29.80
N GLN A 153 26.94 -14.68 -31.13
CA GLN A 153 26.28 -15.61 -32.07
C GLN A 153 26.81 -17.04 -31.94
N LYS A 154 28.12 -17.23 -31.74
CA LYS A 154 28.71 -18.55 -31.53
C LYS A 154 28.16 -19.23 -30.27
N ILE A 155 28.06 -18.50 -29.15
CA ILE A 155 27.48 -19.03 -27.90
C ILE A 155 26.00 -19.37 -28.11
N LEU A 156 25.26 -18.49 -28.79
CA LEU A 156 23.83 -18.62 -29.01
C LEU A 156 23.47 -19.72 -30.01
N THR A 157 24.38 -20.14 -30.89
CA THR A 157 24.14 -21.20 -31.89
C THR A 157 24.81 -22.53 -31.55
N SER A 158 25.82 -22.57 -30.67
CA SER A 158 26.52 -23.80 -30.29
C SER A 158 25.76 -24.61 -29.24
N TYR A 159 26.00 -25.92 -29.19
CA TYR A 159 25.58 -26.71 -28.02
C TYR A 159 26.34 -26.22 -26.77
N ILE A 160 25.61 -25.98 -25.69
CA ILE A 160 26.17 -25.74 -24.36
C ILE A 160 25.70 -26.88 -23.46
N ALA A 161 26.60 -27.46 -22.67
CA ALA A 161 26.20 -28.45 -21.68
C ALA A 161 25.47 -27.73 -20.53
N PRO A 162 24.40 -28.32 -19.97
CA PRO A 162 23.84 -27.86 -18.71
C PRO A 162 24.93 -27.73 -17.65
N ASN A 163 24.96 -26.64 -16.89
CA ASN A 163 25.89 -26.46 -15.77
C ASN A 163 25.42 -27.25 -14.51
N THR A 164 24.76 -28.37 -14.79
CA THR A 164 24.15 -29.30 -13.86
C THR A 164 24.27 -30.70 -14.42
N SER A 165 24.25 -31.70 -13.55
CA SER A 165 24.36 -33.11 -13.92
C SER A 165 23.33 -33.92 -13.14
N VAL A 166 23.06 -35.13 -13.62
CA VAL A 166 22.23 -36.11 -12.88
C VAL A 166 22.78 -36.28 -11.47
N ASP A 167 24.09 -36.49 -11.32
CA ASP A 167 24.74 -36.70 -10.02
C ASP A 167 24.53 -35.52 -9.08
N LYS A 168 24.63 -34.28 -9.59
CA LYS A 168 24.42 -33.07 -8.80
C LYS A 168 22.97 -32.97 -8.30
N VAL A 169 22.00 -33.28 -9.17
CA VAL A 169 20.57 -33.30 -8.81
C VAL A 169 20.28 -34.40 -7.80
N VAL A 170 20.79 -35.62 -8.05
CA VAL A 170 20.63 -36.77 -7.16
C VAL A 170 21.22 -36.49 -5.79
N ASN A 171 22.45 -35.97 -5.71
CA ASN A 171 23.10 -35.61 -4.45
C ASN A 171 22.30 -34.54 -3.69
N LYS A 172 21.80 -33.50 -4.37
CA LYS A 172 20.94 -32.49 -3.74
C LYS A 172 19.69 -33.11 -3.12
N ILE A 173 19.00 -33.98 -3.87
CA ILE A 173 17.76 -34.63 -3.41
C ILE A 173 18.05 -35.58 -2.24
N GLN A 174 19.12 -36.37 -2.31
CA GLN A 174 19.51 -37.31 -1.25
C GLN A 174 19.95 -36.62 0.05
N LEU A 175 20.46 -35.39 -0.04
CA LEU A 175 20.87 -34.59 1.12
C LEU A 175 19.73 -33.79 1.77
N ILE A 176 18.50 -33.85 1.21
CA ILE A 176 17.33 -33.20 1.81
C ILE A 176 17.07 -33.82 3.17
N ASN A 177 16.95 -32.97 4.19
CA ASN A 177 16.70 -33.39 5.56
C ASN A 177 15.65 -32.46 6.20
N SER A 178 14.50 -33.03 6.56
CA SER A 178 13.35 -32.32 7.14
C SER A 178 13.61 -31.70 8.51
N SER A 179 14.66 -32.14 9.21
CA SER A 179 15.04 -31.59 10.52
C SER A 179 15.93 -30.35 10.42
N ARG A 180 16.44 -30.02 9.23
CA ARG A 180 17.33 -28.86 9.05
C ARG A 180 16.49 -27.58 8.87
N PRO A 181 16.89 -26.44 9.47
CA PRO A 181 16.26 -25.15 9.20
C PRO A 181 16.22 -24.76 7.72
N THR A 182 17.17 -25.26 6.93
CA THR A 182 17.24 -25.03 5.47
C THR A 182 16.29 -25.92 4.66
N PHE A 183 15.54 -26.83 5.28
CA PHE A 183 14.73 -27.84 4.59
C PHE A 183 13.89 -27.28 3.44
N HIS A 184 13.08 -26.24 3.68
CA HIS A 184 12.22 -25.67 2.63
C HIS A 184 13.02 -25.07 1.47
N LYS A 185 14.18 -24.47 1.79
CA LYS A 185 15.11 -23.94 0.79
C LYS A 185 15.78 -25.07 0.00
N ASP A 186 16.24 -26.11 0.67
CA ASP A 186 16.92 -27.25 0.05
C ASP A 186 15.98 -27.99 -0.93
N VAL A 187 14.70 -28.15 -0.56
CA VAL A 187 13.66 -28.72 -1.45
C VAL A 187 13.42 -27.84 -2.68
N ALA A 188 13.27 -26.52 -2.48
CA ALA A 188 13.07 -25.58 -3.58
C ALA A 188 14.28 -25.54 -4.53
N ASP A 189 15.50 -25.50 -3.98
CA ASP A 189 16.74 -25.51 -4.73
C ASP A 189 16.91 -26.83 -5.52
N ALA A 190 16.52 -27.97 -4.94
CA ALA A 190 16.54 -29.27 -5.64
C ALA A 190 15.53 -29.34 -6.79
N ARG A 191 14.30 -28.82 -6.60
CA ARG A 191 13.30 -28.74 -7.67
C ARG A 191 13.74 -27.82 -8.80
N ALA A 192 14.33 -26.68 -8.47
CA ALA A 192 14.87 -25.75 -9.45
C ALA A 192 16.01 -26.39 -10.28
N GLU A 193 16.93 -27.10 -9.63
CA GLU A 193 18.03 -27.80 -10.31
C GLU A 193 17.51 -28.93 -11.22
N LEU A 194 16.54 -29.73 -10.76
CA LEU A 194 15.88 -30.75 -11.59
C LEU A 194 15.15 -30.15 -12.80
N TYR A 195 14.45 -29.03 -12.59
CA TYR A 195 13.81 -28.30 -13.68
C TYR A 195 14.84 -27.81 -14.71
N ALA A 196 15.97 -27.26 -14.26
CA ALA A 196 17.05 -26.84 -15.14
C ALA A 196 17.66 -28.01 -15.93
N LEU A 197 17.82 -29.19 -15.31
CA LEU A 197 18.28 -30.41 -15.98
C LEU A 197 17.30 -30.88 -17.05
N ARG A 198 15.99 -30.92 -16.72
CA ARG A 198 14.94 -31.49 -17.57
C ARG A 198 14.42 -30.59 -18.67
N ARG A 199 14.48 -29.28 -18.49
CA ARG A 199 13.94 -28.32 -19.47
C ARG A 199 14.59 -28.48 -20.84
N PHE A 200 15.78 -29.07 -20.91
CA PHE A 200 16.59 -29.13 -22.13
C PHE A 200 17.28 -30.48 -22.36
N SER A 201 17.00 -31.48 -21.52
CA SER A 201 17.46 -32.84 -21.72
C SER A 201 16.44 -33.83 -21.17
N TYR A 202 16.15 -34.89 -21.93
CA TYR A 202 15.23 -35.96 -21.52
C TYR A 202 15.94 -36.96 -20.60
N VAL A 203 16.49 -36.47 -19.49
CA VAL A 203 17.20 -37.33 -18.54
C VAL A 203 16.25 -37.87 -17.49
N SER A 204 16.25 -39.19 -17.32
CA SER A 204 15.62 -39.86 -16.19
C SER A 204 16.57 -39.86 -15.00
N LEU A 205 16.04 -39.59 -13.81
CA LEU A 205 16.78 -39.83 -12.58
C LEU A 205 16.75 -41.34 -12.24
N PRO A 206 17.67 -41.82 -11.39
CA PRO A 206 17.58 -43.15 -10.80
C PRO A 206 16.22 -43.36 -10.10
N THR A 207 15.74 -44.60 -10.14
CA THR A 207 14.46 -45.00 -9.53
C THR A 207 14.39 -44.56 -8.06
N GLY A 208 13.25 -43.96 -7.67
CA GLY A 208 12.98 -43.53 -6.29
C GLY A 208 13.47 -42.12 -5.94
N VAL A 209 14.43 -41.54 -6.68
CA VAL A 209 14.97 -40.20 -6.36
C VAL A 209 13.90 -39.11 -6.50
N GLU A 210 13.09 -39.15 -7.56
CA GLU A 210 12.00 -38.18 -7.70
C GLU A 210 10.91 -38.33 -6.64
N GLN A 211 10.67 -39.56 -6.18
CA GLN A 211 9.72 -39.81 -5.11
C GLN A 211 10.18 -39.14 -3.82
N LEU A 212 11.47 -39.20 -3.48
CA LEU A 212 12.03 -38.49 -2.33
C LEU A 212 11.78 -36.98 -2.40
N LEU A 213 11.93 -36.37 -3.59
CA LEU A 213 11.66 -34.95 -3.78
C LEU A 213 10.17 -34.64 -3.65
N LEU A 214 9.30 -35.48 -4.20
CA LEU A 214 7.84 -35.33 -4.07
C LEU A 214 7.39 -35.45 -2.62
N ASP A 215 7.90 -36.43 -1.88
CA ASP A 215 7.60 -36.63 -0.47
C ASP A 215 8.05 -35.42 0.36
N ALA A 216 9.24 -34.89 0.08
CA ALA A 216 9.74 -33.68 0.72
C ALA A 216 8.88 -32.44 0.41
N GLU A 217 8.41 -32.27 -0.82
CA GLU A 217 7.49 -31.18 -1.19
C GLU A 217 6.15 -31.28 -0.48
N GLN A 218 5.61 -32.49 -0.32
CA GLN A 218 4.38 -32.71 0.45
C GLN A 218 4.57 -32.32 1.92
N LEU A 219 5.74 -32.60 2.51
CA LEU A 219 6.07 -32.13 3.86
C LEU A 219 6.14 -30.59 3.93
N VAL A 220 6.76 -29.93 2.93
CA VAL A 220 6.78 -28.45 2.85
C VAL A 220 5.35 -27.88 2.82
N LEU A 221 4.43 -28.49 2.07
CA LEU A 221 3.03 -28.06 2.02
C LEU A 221 2.34 -28.21 3.39
N LYS A 222 2.59 -29.31 4.10
CA LYS A 222 2.07 -29.53 5.46
C LYS A 222 2.63 -28.51 6.45
N ASP A 223 3.93 -28.22 6.40
CA ASP A 223 4.57 -27.22 7.24
C ASP A 223 3.97 -25.82 7.02
N LYS A 224 3.77 -25.45 5.74
CA LYS A 224 3.11 -24.18 5.37
C LYS A 224 1.68 -24.11 5.87
N ALA A 225 0.92 -25.20 5.79
CA ALA A 225 -0.45 -25.23 6.30
C ALA A 225 -0.50 -25.07 7.83
N ALA A 226 0.40 -25.75 8.56
CA ALA A 226 0.51 -25.63 10.01
C ALA A 226 0.88 -24.19 10.44
N ALA A 227 1.88 -23.59 9.78
CA ALA A 227 2.25 -22.20 10.03
C ALA A 227 1.12 -21.22 9.69
N LYS A 228 0.38 -21.47 8.59
CA LYS A 228 -0.76 -20.63 8.18
C LYS A 228 -1.89 -20.66 9.19
N ALA A 229 -2.17 -21.81 9.80
CA ALA A 229 -3.18 -21.92 10.85
C ALA A 229 -2.84 -21.02 12.06
N VAL A 230 -1.58 -21.03 12.49
CA VAL A 230 -1.11 -20.16 13.58
C VAL A 230 -1.09 -18.69 13.17
N GLU A 231 -0.65 -18.37 11.94
CA GLU A 231 -0.71 -17.01 11.39
C GLU A 231 -2.15 -16.45 11.42
N SER A 232 -3.13 -17.25 10.99
CA SER A 232 -4.55 -16.88 11.02
C SER A 232 -5.05 -16.69 12.46
N ALA A 233 -4.64 -17.56 13.39
CA ALA A 233 -5.01 -17.43 14.80
C ALA A 233 -4.44 -16.15 15.43
N ILE A 234 -3.18 -15.80 15.13
CA ILE A 234 -2.58 -14.53 15.55
C ILE A 234 -3.32 -13.33 14.94
N THR A 235 -3.71 -13.41 13.66
CA THR A 235 -4.44 -12.33 12.98
C THR A 235 -5.84 -12.11 13.57
N ALA A 236 -6.46 -13.17 14.11
CA ALA A 236 -7.76 -13.08 14.77
C ALA A 236 -7.69 -12.45 16.17
N LEU A 237 -6.49 -12.31 16.77
CA LEU A 237 -6.34 -11.64 18.05
C LEU A 237 -6.67 -10.15 17.92
N SER A 238 -7.45 -9.65 18.86
CA SER A 238 -7.92 -8.27 18.90
C SER A 238 -7.88 -7.75 20.33
N PRO A 239 -7.30 -6.56 20.58
CA PRO A 239 -7.26 -5.97 21.92
C PRO A 239 -8.63 -5.79 22.57
N LYS A 240 -9.69 -5.61 21.77
CA LYS A 240 -11.04 -5.31 22.25
C LYS A 240 -11.85 -6.56 22.58
N THR A 241 -11.58 -7.67 21.89
CA THR A 241 -12.45 -8.86 21.92
C THR A 241 -11.74 -10.11 22.43
N SER A 242 -10.41 -10.19 22.30
CA SER A 242 -9.64 -11.35 22.75
C SER A 242 -9.31 -11.26 24.23
N THR A 243 -9.44 -12.39 24.91
CA THR A 243 -9.13 -12.56 26.33
C THR A 243 -7.68 -13.02 26.52
N PRO A 244 -7.13 -12.96 27.75
CA PRO A 244 -5.84 -13.56 28.06
C PRO A 244 -5.76 -15.06 27.74
N GLN A 245 -6.89 -15.76 27.82
CA GLN A 245 -6.98 -17.18 27.47
C GLN A 245 -6.78 -17.39 25.97
N ASP A 246 -7.40 -16.57 25.12
CA ASP A 246 -7.24 -16.65 23.66
C ASP A 246 -5.78 -16.42 23.26
N VAL A 247 -5.12 -15.44 23.88
CA VAL A 247 -3.69 -15.18 23.66
C VAL A 247 -2.84 -16.38 24.08
N GLN A 248 -3.16 -17.01 25.22
CA GLN A 248 -2.45 -18.19 25.71
C GLN A 248 -2.64 -19.41 24.81
N GLU A 249 -3.82 -19.60 24.22
CA GLU A 249 -4.10 -20.67 23.27
C GLU A 249 -3.29 -20.48 21.98
N VAL A 250 -3.26 -19.26 21.43
CA VAL A 250 -2.44 -18.95 20.25
C VAL A 250 -0.94 -19.12 20.54
N LYS A 251 -0.47 -18.70 21.73
CA LYS A 251 0.90 -18.94 22.19
C LYS A 251 1.24 -20.43 22.22
N THR A 252 0.36 -21.24 22.81
CA THR A 252 0.56 -22.70 22.91
C THR A 252 0.58 -23.35 21.53
N ALA A 253 -0.29 -22.91 20.62
CA ALA A 253 -0.29 -23.39 19.23
C ALA A 253 1.00 -23.06 18.48
N PHE A 254 1.56 -21.85 18.69
CA PHE A 254 2.86 -21.46 18.12
C PHE A 254 4.03 -22.28 18.71
N GLU A 255 4.03 -22.52 20.02
CA GLU A 255 5.06 -23.32 20.70
C GLU A 255 5.03 -24.81 20.31
N ALA A 256 3.88 -25.31 19.85
CA ALA A 256 3.74 -26.66 19.33
C ALA A 256 4.29 -26.85 17.90
N LEU A 257 4.56 -25.75 17.17
CA LEU A 257 5.17 -25.83 15.84
C LEU A 257 6.64 -26.27 15.91
N THR A 258 7.12 -26.97 14.89
CA THR A 258 8.54 -27.28 14.76
C THR A 258 9.36 -26.01 14.49
N PRO A 259 10.69 -25.97 14.77
CA PRO A 259 11.52 -24.80 14.48
C PRO A 259 11.46 -24.35 13.01
N VAL A 260 11.31 -25.30 12.08
CA VAL A 260 11.15 -25.02 10.65
C VAL A 260 9.80 -24.36 10.36
N GLN A 261 8.72 -24.82 11.00
CA GLN A 261 7.38 -24.24 10.86
C GLN A 261 7.27 -22.86 11.50
N GLN A 262 7.91 -22.63 12.66
CA GLN A 262 7.90 -21.32 13.33
C GLN A 262 8.49 -20.20 12.45
N GLN A 263 9.53 -20.51 11.66
CA GLN A 263 10.13 -19.56 10.71
C GLN A 263 9.17 -19.10 9.61
N LEU A 264 8.09 -19.87 9.36
CA LEU A 264 7.10 -19.53 8.36
C LEU A 264 5.98 -18.63 8.87
N VAL A 265 5.91 -18.31 10.17
CA VAL A 265 4.84 -17.48 10.74
C VAL A 265 5.25 -16.00 10.70
N PRO A 266 4.75 -15.19 9.74
CA PRO A 266 5.27 -13.84 9.50
C PRO A 266 4.88 -12.82 10.59
N ASN A 267 3.77 -13.05 11.29
CA ASN A 267 3.16 -12.12 12.24
C ASN A 267 3.45 -12.46 13.70
N VAL A 268 4.50 -13.26 13.98
CA VAL A 268 4.88 -13.67 15.34
C VAL A 268 5.10 -12.48 16.29
N TRP A 269 5.57 -11.33 15.79
CA TRP A 269 5.76 -10.12 16.60
C TRP A 269 4.46 -9.57 17.18
N THR A 270 3.34 -9.72 16.47
CA THR A 270 2.02 -9.36 17.00
C THR A 270 1.68 -10.20 18.22
N LEU A 271 1.94 -11.51 18.18
CA LEU A 271 1.74 -12.40 19.33
C LEU A 271 2.65 -12.00 20.51
N VAL A 272 3.90 -11.62 20.24
CA VAL A 272 4.83 -11.11 21.27
C VAL A 272 4.27 -9.86 21.96
N ASP A 273 3.74 -8.90 21.19
CA ASP A 273 3.11 -7.69 21.74
C ASP A 273 1.93 -8.03 22.69
N PHE A 274 1.09 -9.00 22.32
CA PHE A 274 0.00 -9.48 23.17
C PHE A 274 0.51 -10.15 24.45
N VAL A 275 1.52 -11.02 24.35
CA VAL A 275 2.11 -11.74 25.49
C VAL A 275 2.83 -10.80 26.45
N GLN A 276 3.47 -9.75 25.94
CA GLN A 276 4.18 -8.74 26.74
C GLN A 276 3.23 -7.70 27.37
N GLY A 277 1.92 -7.81 27.16
CA GLY A 277 0.94 -6.92 27.78
C GLY A 277 0.91 -5.51 27.20
N LYS A 278 1.35 -5.33 25.95
CA LYS A 278 1.21 -4.05 25.22
C LYS A 278 -0.25 -3.63 25.06
N TYR A 279 -1.18 -4.59 25.10
CA TYR A 279 -2.61 -4.39 24.96
C TYR A 279 -3.35 -4.75 26.25
N THR A 280 -4.27 -3.90 26.69
CA THR A 280 -5.20 -4.20 27.79
C THR A 280 -6.30 -5.12 27.28
N LEU A 281 -6.37 -6.36 27.77
CA LEU A 281 -7.33 -7.37 27.31
C LEU A 281 -8.53 -7.50 28.26
N PRO A 282 -9.75 -7.76 27.75
CA PRO A 282 -10.91 -8.08 28.56
C PRO A 282 -10.67 -9.32 29.44
N SER A 283 -10.87 -9.21 30.75
CA SER A 283 -10.87 -10.35 31.66
C SER A 283 -12.27 -10.99 31.73
N LYS A 284 -12.34 -12.29 32.02
CA LYS A 284 -13.53 -13.17 32.00
C LYS A 284 -14.69 -12.78 32.95
N GLY A 285 -14.75 -11.53 33.44
CA GLY A 285 -15.85 -10.92 34.17
C GLY A 285 -16.52 -9.73 33.47
N ASN A 286 -15.94 -9.22 32.37
CA ASN A 286 -16.49 -8.12 31.58
C ASN A 286 -16.82 -8.59 30.16
N VAL A 287 -17.88 -9.40 30.03
CA VAL A 287 -18.62 -9.42 28.76
C VAL A 287 -19.39 -8.08 28.73
N PRO A 288 -19.17 -7.19 27.75
CA PRO A 288 -19.98 -5.99 27.61
C PRO A 288 -21.43 -6.43 27.46
N LYS A 289 -22.26 -6.14 28.47
CA LYS A 289 -23.70 -6.18 28.26
C LYS A 289 -23.99 -5.07 27.26
N ILE A 290 -24.44 -5.44 26.06
CA ILE A 290 -25.04 -4.50 25.11
C ILE A 290 -25.97 -3.58 25.91
N PRO A 291 -25.72 -2.25 25.94
CA PRO A 291 -26.59 -1.33 26.66
C PRO A 291 -28.00 -1.45 26.11
N VAL A 292 -28.97 -1.76 26.96
CA VAL A 292 -30.38 -1.59 26.59
C VAL A 292 -30.64 -0.09 26.63
N LEU A 293 -30.38 0.57 25.51
CA LEU A 293 -30.66 1.99 25.31
C LEU A 293 -32.18 2.22 25.45
N SER A 294 -32.55 3.31 26.12
CA SER A 294 -33.95 3.64 26.40
C SER A 294 -34.49 4.63 25.36
N ASP A 295 -35.67 4.37 24.78
CA ASP A 295 -36.32 5.27 23.82
C ASP A 295 -36.76 6.61 24.44
N THR A 296 -36.73 6.72 25.76
CA THR A 296 -37.11 7.91 26.54
C THR A 296 -35.90 8.44 27.33
N VAL A 297 -34.93 9.03 26.63
CA VAL A 297 -33.71 9.61 27.24
C VAL A 297 -33.63 11.11 27.02
N ALA A 298 -32.92 11.79 27.93
CA ALA A 298 -32.58 13.19 27.73
C ALA A 298 -31.59 13.32 26.56
N ILE A 299 -31.83 14.31 25.71
CA ILE A 299 -31.00 14.59 24.55
C ILE A 299 -30.09 15.78 24.90
N PRO A 300 -28.79 15.73 24.56
CA PRO A 300 -27.88 16.87 24.74
C PRO A 300 -28.45 18.15 24.09
N GLY A 301 -28.23 19.30 24.73
CA GLY A 301 -28.71 20.61 24.25
C GLY A 301 -30.21 20.84 24.33
N LYS A 302 -31.02 19.81 24.63
CA LYS A 302 -32.47 19.92 24.77
C LYS A 302 -32.92 19.88 26.23
N THR A 303 -33.88 20.73 26.56
CA THR A 303 -34.56 20.69 27.84
C THR A 303 -35.45 19.46 27.92
N THR A 304 -35.16 18.57 28.87
CA THR A 304 -35.90 17.34 29.12
C THR A 304 -36.66 17.45 30.43
N ALA A 305 -37.99 17.33 30.37
CA ALA A 305 -38.83 17.28 31.56
C ALA A 305 -38.73 15.89 32.23
N MET A 306 -38.34 15.85 33.50
CA MET A 306 -38.20 14.60 34.25
C MET A 306 -39.57 14.01 34.63
N THR A 307 -39.69 12.69 34.60
CA THR A 307 -40.92 11.98 34.98
C THR A 307 -41.09 11.96 36.50
N LYS A 308 -42.20 12.51 37.01
CA LYS A 308 -42.53 12.54 38.44
C LYS A 308 -43.25 11.27 38.89
N SER A 309 -42.73 10.62 39.93
CA SER A 309 -43.41 9.57 40.70
C SER A 309 -43.30 9.90 42.20
N LYS A 310 -44.41 10.30 42.81
CA LYS A 310 -44.45 10.84 44.18
C LYS A 310 -43.46 12.01 44.35
N ASN A 311 -42.46 11.86 45.21
CA ASN A 311 -41.44 12.86 45.53
C ASN A 311 -40.14 12.66 44.74
N ILE A 312 -40.18 11.78 43.73
CA ILE A 312 -39.01 11.34 42.97
C ILE A 312 -39.22 11.72 41.51
N TYR A 313 -38.23 12.39 40.93
CA TYR A 313 -38.14 12.68 39.50
C TYR A 313 -37.08 11.78 38.90
N LYS A 314 -37.37 11.13 37.78
CA LYS A 314 -36.45 10.24 37.08
C LYS A 314 -36.28 10.63 35.63
N THR A 315 -35.07 10.44 35.12
CA THR A 315 -34.75 10.46 33.69
C THR A 315 -33.53 9.57 33.45
N LYS A 316 -33.23 9.32 32.17
CA LYS A 316 -32.10 8.50 31.74
C LYS A 316 -31.26 9.27 30.72
N ILE A 317 -29.96 9.03 30.71
CA ILE A 317 -29.02 9.50 29.68
C ILE A 317 -28.29 8.29 29.12
N ASN A 318 -28.20 8.17 27.81
CA ASN A 318 -27.39 7.13 27.16
C ASN A 318 -25.93 7.56 27.11
N VAL A 319 -25.01 6.63 27.34
CA VAL A 319 -23.56 6.80 27.22
C VAL A 319 -23.07 5.76 26.23
N SER A 320 -22.55 6.23 25.09
CA SER A 320 -22.09 5.42 23.96
C SER A 320 -20.69 5.88 23.53
N ASP A 321 -19.79 4.94 23.21
CA ASP A 321 -18.43 5.21 22.70
C ASP A 321 -18.44 6.02 21.39
N SER A 322 -19.58 6.10 20.69
CA SER A 322 -19.71 6.74 19.38
C SER A 322 -20.21 8.19 19.42
N GLU A 323 -20.72 8.67 20.56
CA GLU A 323 -21.31 10.01 20.70
C GLU A 323 -20.44 10.87 21.62
N ILE A 324 -19.51 11.64 21.04
CA ILE A 324 -18.84 12.73 21.77
C ILE A 324 -19.83 13.89 21.86
N ASP A 325 -20.79 13.79 22.77
CA ASP A 325 -21.74 14.86 23.03
C ASP A 325 -21.01 16.02 23.73
N THR A 326 -20.76 17.09 22.98
CA THR A 326 -20.11 18.30 23.49
C THR A 326 -21.07 19.22 24.24
N GLU A 327 -22.37 18.92 24.20
CA GLU A 327 -23.44 19.74 24.79
C GLU A 327 -23.85 19.25 26.17
N ARG A 328 -24.44 20.15 26.96
CA ARG A 328 -24.94 19.86 28.33
C ARG A 328 -26.35 19.26 28.26
N PHE A 329 -26.73 18.45 29.26
CA PHE A 329 -28.11 18.00 29.41
C PHE A 329 -28.84 18.91 30.40
N ILE A 330 -30.03 19.38 30.01
CA ILE A 330 -30.84 20.28 30.83
C ILE A 330 -32.09 19.51 31.27
N LEU A 331 -32.19 19.23 32.57
CA LEU A 331 -33.25 18.41 33.16
C LEU A 331 -34.14 19.28 34.04
N THR A 332 -35.44 19.34 33.75
CA THR A 332 -36.37 20.19 34.51
C THR A 332 -37.39 19.37 35.30
N THR A 333 -37.73 19.84 36.49
CA THR A 333 -38.75 19.24 37.35
C THR A 333 -39.94 20.18 37.51
N LYS A 334 -41.13 19.60 37.80
CA LYS A 334 -42.32 20.40 38.14
C LYS A 334 -42.19 21.19 39.46
N ASP A 335 -41.20 20.87 40.29
CA ASP A 335 -40.99 21.49 41.61
C ASP A 335 -39.97 22.64 41.56
N LYS A 336 -39.81 23.26 40.38
CA LYS A 336 -38.91 24.39 40.07
C LYS A 336 -37.43 24.13 40.38
N ILE A 337 -37.00 22.90 40.07
CA ILE A 337 -35.59 22.51 40.10
C ILE A 337 -35.14 22.18 38.68
N THR A 338 -34.02 22.76 38.25
CA THR A 338 -33.35 22.46 36.99
C THR A 338 -31.97 21.90 37.28
N ILE A 339 -31.58 20.83 36.61
CA ILE A 339 -30.27 20.20 36.73
C ILE A 339 -29.58 20.26 35.39
N ILE A 340 -28.35 20.75 35.40
CA ILE A 340 -27.49 20.81 34.23
C ILE A 340 -26.38 19.78 34.44
N ILE A 341 -26.41 18.73 33.63
CA ILE A 341 -25.33 17.73 33.57
C ILE A 341 -24.32 18.22 32.53
N PRO A 342 -23.02 18.26 32.84
CA PRO A 342 -22.00 18.66 31.88
C PRO A 342 -21.91 17.65 30.72
N PRO A 343 -21.15 17.99 29.65
CA PRO A 343 -21.00 17.11 28.50
C PRO A 343 -20.41 15.74 28.87
N LEU A 344 -20.78 14.69 28.14
CA LEU A 344 -20.36 13.31 28.50
C LEU A 344 -18.85 13.08 28.40
N TYR A 345 -18.11 13.87 27.62
CA TYR A 345 -16.64 13.80 27.61
C TYR A 345 -16.00 14.16 28.96
N THR A 346 -16.75 14.80 29.86
CA THR A 346 -16.31 15.11 31.23
C THR A 346 -16.61 14.00 32.23
N LEU A 347 -17.29 12.92 31.80
CA LEU A 347 -17.59 11.78 32.66
C LEU A 347 -16.30 11.02 32.98
N VAL A 348 -15.98 10.89 34.27
CA VAL A 348 -14.78 10.18 34.75
C VAL A 348 -14.96 8.66 34.69
N ASN A 349 -16.20 8.19 34.72
CA ASN A 349 -16.51 6.77 34.60
C ASN A 349 -16.27 6.30 33.15
N GLU A 350 -15.28 5.44 32.93
CA GLU A 350 -14.92 4.86 31.62
C GLU A 350 -15.88 3.73 31.15
N ASP A 351 -17.11 3.70 31.66
CA ASP A 351 -18.09 2.66 31.35
C ASP A 351 -19.10 3.18 30.30
N GLU A 352 -19.52 2.33 29.36
CA GLU A 352 -20.71 2.59 28.52
C GLU A 352 -21.99 2.15 29.25
N GLY A 353 -23.15 2.72 28.86
CA GLY A 353 -24.43 2.29 29.42
C GLY A 353 -25.50 3.35 29.48
N VAL A 354 -26.34 3.27 30.52
CA VAL A 354 -27.39 4.24 30.80
C VAL A 354 -27.16 4.84 32.18
N ILE A 355 -27.05 6.16 32.26
CA ILE A 355 -27.04 6.88 33.53
C ILE A 355 -28.50 7.03 33.98
N ASP A 356 -28.85 6.36 35.07
CA ASP A 356 -30.12 6.59 35.77
C ASP A 356 -29.97 7.84 36.64
N ILE A 357 -30.70 8.90 36.31
CA ILE A 357 -30.72 10.15 37.08
C ILE A 357 -32.01 10.22 37.88
N GLN A 358 -31.86 10.42 39.18
CA GLN A 358 -32.95 10.53 40.13
C GLN A 358 -32.78 11.76 41.01
N VAL A 359 -33.87 12.52 41.15
CA VAL A 359 -33.94 13.70 42.02
C VAL A 359 -35.07 13.50 43.00
N THR A 360 -34.76 13.53 44.29
CA THR A 360 -35.75 13.35 45.34
C THR A 360 -35.88 14.64 46.13
N LYS A 361 -37.09 15.22 46.16
CA LYS A 361 -37.40 16.41 46.96
C LYS A 361 -38.27 16.02 48.15
N ARG A 362 -37.75 16.18 49.37
CA ARG A 362 -38.50 15.94 50.61
C ARG A 362 -38.43 17.18 51.49
N GLY A 363 -39.47 18.01 51.42
CA GLY A 363 -39.47 19.32 52.07
C GLY A 363 -38.28 20.15 51.60
N ASP A 364 -37.37 20.41 52.53
CA ASP A 364 -36.19 21.27 52.31
C ASP A 364 -34.94 20.49 51.92
N ARG A 365 -35.07 19.17 51.75
CA ARG A 365 -33.99 18.29 51.34
C ARG A 365 -34.13 17.90 49.87
N ILE A 366 -33.08 18.11 49.11
CA ILE A 366 -32.94 17.70 47.71
C ILE A 366 -31.81 16.68 47.62
N THR A 367 -32.08 15.50 47.08
CA THR A 367 -31.07 14.48 46.84
C THR A 367 -30.98 14.22 45.34
N LEU A 368 -29.80 14.47 44.76
CA LEU A 368 -29.45 14.07 43.41
C LEU A 368 -28.72 12.73 43.49
N GLN A 369 -29.19 11.75 42.72
CA GLN A 369 -28.52 10.48 42.49
C GLN A 369 -28.32 10.34 40.98
N ALA A 370 -27.13 9.93 40.58
CA ALA A 370 -26.87 9.53 39.21
C ALA A 370 -25.95 8.30 39.24
N THR A 371 -26.39 7.22 38.60
CA THR A 371 -25.66 5.96 38.61
C THR A 371 -25.54 5.37 37.22
N LEU A 372 -24.33 4.93 36.88
CA LEU A 372 -24.00 4.18 35.68
C LEU A 372 -23.57 2.78 36.10
N ASN A 373 -24.19 1.73 35.55
CA ASN A 373 -23.89 0.34 35.90
C ASN A 373 -23.91 0.08 37.43
N LYS A 374 -24.84 0.74 38.15
CA LYS A 374 -25.00 0.72 39.62
C LYS A 374 -23.86 1.39 40.43
N LYS A 375 -22.91 2.04 39.77
CA LYS A 375 -21.87 2.87 40.41
C LYS A 375 -22.25 4.34 40.31
N GLN A 376 -21.86 5.14 41.30
CA GLN A 376 -22.09 6.59 41.28
C GLN A 376 -21.26 7.24 40.17
N VAL A 377 -21.85 8.18 39.45
CA VAL A 377 -21.14 8.94 38.41
C VAL A 377 -20.36 10.10 39.02
N THR A 378 -19.22 10.42 38.44
CA THR A 378 -18.43 11.62 38.76
C THR A 378 -18.04 12.31 37.47
N PHE A 379 -18.05 13.64 37.46
CA PHE A 379 -17.66 14.45 36.33
C PHE A 379 -16.44 15.30 36.68
N ASP A 380 -15.55 15.50 35.71
CA ASP A 380 -14.42 16.42 35.78
C ASP A 380 -14.84 17.89 35.54
N ALA A 381 -16.15 18.12 35.44
CA ALA A 381 -16.79 19.43 35.37
C ALA A 381 -17.98 19.49 36.35
N ASN A 382 -18.33 20.70 36.80
CA ASN A 382 -19.44 20.88 37.73
C ASN A 382 -20.79 20.59 37.06
N MET A 383 -21.59 19.73 37.70
CA MET A 383 -23.04 19.74 37.56
C MET A 383 -23.60 20.97 38.28
N GLU A 384 -24.67 21.52 37.74
CA GLU A 384 -25.38 22.66 38.35
C GLU A 384 -26.80 22.23 38.75
N ILE A 385 -27.18 22.52 40.00
CA ILE A 385 -28.56 22.33 40.49
C ILE A 385 -29.14 23.71 40.79
N ILE A 386 -30.07 24.14 39.94
CA ILE A 386 -30.73 25.43 40.02
C ILE A 386 -32.06 25.24 40.75
N ILE A 387 -32.22 25.92 41.89
CA ILE A 387 -33.43 25.92 42.69
C ILE A 387 -34.06 27.31 42.60
N GLU A 388 -35.28 27.39 42.10
CA GLU A 388 -35.99 28.67 41.95
C GLU A 388 -37.00 28.91 43.07
N GLY A 389 -37.21 30.18 43.43
CA GLY A 389 -38.21 30.60 44.41
C GLY A 389 -37.74 30.54 45.86
N LEU A 390 -36.42 30.52 46.09
CA LEU A 390 -35.83 30.69 47.43
C LEU A 390 -35.55 32.17 47.71
N SER A 391 -35.66 32.56 48.99
CA SER A 391 -35.24 33.90 49.44
C SER A 391 -33.73 34.03 49.32
N ALA A 392 -33.23 35.25 49.03
CA ALA A 392 -31.79 35.49 48.90
C ALA A 392 -30.98 35.19 50.19
N ASN A 393 -31.65 35.16 51.34
CA ASN A 393 -31.04 34.87 52.64
C ASN A 393 -31.01 33.36 52.96
N SER A 394 -31.61 32.51 52.12
CA SER A 394 -31.57 31.07 52.31
C SER A 394 -30.13 30.55 52.19
N SER A 395 -29.78 29.57 53.01
CA SER A 395 -28.49 28.88 52.93
C SER A 395 -28.66 27.42 52.54
N ILE A 396 -27.63 26.84 51.94
CA ILE A 396 -27.65 25.45 51.47
C ILE A 396 -26.45 24.71 52.05
N ASN A 397 -26.72 23.62 52.77
CA ASN A 397 -25.70 22.71 53.25
C ASN A 397 -25.69 21.43 52.41
N HIS A 398 -24.50 20.91 52.11
CA HIS A 398 -24.28 19.57 51.57
C HIS A 398 -24.12 18.57 52.73
N LEU A 399 -24.64 17.36 52.56
CA LEU A 399 -24.43 16.25 53.47
C LEU A 399 -23.23 15.42 52.99
N ASN A 400 -22.12 15.47 53.73
CA ASN A 400 -20.94 14.69 53.36
C ASN A 400 -21.13 13.18 53.61
N ASP A 401 -20.15 12.37 53.20
CA ASP A 401 -20.20 10.89 53.31
C ASP A 401 -20.36 10.38 54.75
N PHE A 402 -20.06 11.22 55.75
CA PHE A 402 -20.22 10.94 57.18
C PHE A 402 -21.58 11.39 57.74
N GLY A 403 -22.50 11.88 56.90
CA GLY A 403 -23.81 12.37 57.31
C GLY A 403 -23.79 13.73 58.02
N LYS A 404 -22.67 14.48 57.96
CA LYS A 404 -22.55 15.81 58.57
C LYS A 404 -22.92 16.90 57.57
N GLN A 405 -23.65 17.91 58.03
CA GLN A 405 -23.97 19.09 57.23
C GLN A 405 -22.75 20.02 57.16
N VAL A 406 -22.32 20.34 55.94
CA VAL A 406 -21.28 21.32 55.63
C VAL A 406 -21.82 22.32 54.62
N PRO A 407 -21.36 23.58 54.58
CA PRO A 407 -21.80 24.54 53.58
C PRO A 407 -21.62 24.01 52.15
N ALA A 408 -22.65 24.07 51.31
CA ALA A 408 -22.54 23.71 49.90
C ALA A 408 -21.88 24.86 49.10
N ASN A 409 -21.23 24.53 47.99
CA ASN A 409 -20.80 25.54 47.03
C ASN A 409 -22.00 25.94 46.14
N TYR A 410 -22.45 27.18 46.24
CA TYR A 410 -23.55 27.69 45.42
C TYR A 410 -23.44 29.19 45.12
N ILE A 411 -24.08 29.61 44.03
CA ILE A 411 -24.18 31.01 43.58
C ILE A 411 -25.62 31.47 43.71
N VAL A 412 -25.85 32.69 44.21
CA VAL A 412 -27.18 33.31 44.29
C VAL A 412 -27.36 34.29 43.12
N SER A 413 -28.42 34.13 42.34
CA SER A 413 -28.79 35.00 41.22
C SER A 413 -30.27 35.33 41.31
N GLY A 414 -30.62 36.42 41.99
CA GLY A 414 -32.01 36.82 42.23
C GLY A 414 -32.73 35.82 43.14
N ASN A 415 -33.80 35.20 42.65
CA ASN A 415 -34.55 34.15 43.37
C ASN A 415 -34.05 32.71 43.08
N ARG A 416 -32.87 32.58 42.45
CA ARG A 416 -32.27 31.29 42.09
C ARG A 416 -31.01 31.02 42.89
N HIS A 417 -30.89 29.79 43.38
CA HIS A 417 -29.67 29.27 43.98
C HIS A 417 -29.10 28.18 43.09
N ILE A 418 -27.84 28.32 42.67
CA ILE A 418 -27.17 27.43 41.72
C ILE A 418 -26.08 26.68 42.47
N ILE A 419 -26.36 25.45 42.87
CA ILE A 419 -25.39 24.57 43.53
C ILE A 419 -24.43 24.01 42.48
N GLN A 420 -23.13 24.02 42.75
CA GLN A 420 -22.10 23.43 41.89
C GLN A 420 -21.48 22.20 42.56
N THR A 421 -21.51 21.05 41.88
CA THR A 421 -20.98 19.79 42.40
C THR A 421 -20.46 18.87 41.30
N MET A 422 -19.35 18.16 41.54
CA MET A 422 -18.78 17.19 40.59
C MET A 422 -19.38 15.78 40.73
N ALA A 423 -20.06 15.51 41.84
CA ALA A 423 -20.71 14.23 42.13
C ALA A 423 -22.15 14.42 42.65
N PRO A 424 -23.03 13.43 42.48
CA PRO A 424 -24.37 13.43 43.07
C PRO A 424 -24.29 13.56 44.59
N GLY A 425 -25.26 14.22 45.20
CA GLY A 425 -25.22 14.54 46.63
C GLY A 425 -26.58 14.91 47.23
N THR A 426 -26.59 15.10 48.54
CA THR A 426 -27.78 15.55 49.28
C THR A 426 -27.56 16.97 49.79
N PHE A 427 -28.54 17.83 49.53
CA PHE A 427 -28.52 19.24 49.85
C PHE A 427 -29.71 19.60 50.74
N GLN A 428 -29.43 20.26 51.85
CA GLN A 428 -30.39 20.73 52.84
C GLN A 428 -30.51 22.25 52.71
N ILE A 429 -31.71 22.72 52.38
CA ILE A 429 -32.06 24.13 52.36
C ILE A 429 -32.40 24.54 53.79
N ILE A 430 -31.85 25.68 54.20
CA ILE A 430 -32.15 26.34 55.48
C ILE A 430 -32.75 27.69 55.10
N ARG A 431 -34.07 27.80 55.31
CA ARG A 431 -34.78 29.07 55.10
C ARG A 431 -34.57 29.94 56.33
N ASN A 432 -33.89 31.07 56.11
CA ASN A 432 -33.73 32.12 57.11
C ASN A 432 -34.82 33.17 56.98
#